data_AF-A0A2M8KIZ6-F1
#
_entry.id   AF-A0A2M8KIZ6-F1
#
_cell.length_a   1.000
_cell.length_b   1.000
_cell.length_c   1.000
_cell.angle_alpha   90.00
_cell.angle_beta   90.00
_cell.angle_gamma   90.00
#
_symmetry.space_group_name_H-M   'P 1'
#
loop_
_entity.id
_entity.type
_entity.pdbx_description
1 polymer ?
#
loop_
_entity_poly.entity_id
_entity_poly.type
_entity_poly.pdbx_seq_one_letter_code
_entity_poly.pdbx_strand_id
1 'polypeptide(L)' 'EFHEVTGGHDFQPAIKNRIHFWYYHKFARIPKEFNLTGCVGCKRCHLVCPADIDIQKVLEAVMK' A
#
# COMPACT_ATOMS: atom_id res chain seq x y z
N GLU A 1 -15.96 -10.79 1.59
CA GLU A 1 -14.69 -10.28 0.98
C GLU A 1 -13.55 -10.34 2.01
N PHE A 2 -12.26 -10.24 1.63
CA PHE A 2 -11.11 -10.37 2.58
C PHE A 2 -11.07 -9.34 3.73
N HIS A 3 -11.93 -8.31 3.74
CA HIS A 3 -12.00 -7.25 4.77
C HIS A 3 -13.22 -7.38 5.70
N GLU A 4 -14.09 -8.32 5.41
CA GLU A 4 -15.31 -8.54 6.16
C GLU A 4 -15.01 -9.39 7.40
N VAL A 5 -15.38 -8.88 8.57
CA VAL A 5 -15.21 -9.60 9.84
C VAL A 5 -16.52 -10.27 10.27
N THR A 6 -16.42 -11.17 11.25
CA THR A 6 -17.58 -11.81 11.88
C THR A 6 -18.60 -10.75 12.29
N GLY A 7 -19.85 -10.90 11.82
CA GLY A 7 -20.91 -9.90 12.00
C GLY A 7 -21.21 -9.05 10.76
N GLY A 8 -20.55 -9.31 9.61
CA GLY A 8 -20.83 -8.64 8.33
C GLY A 8 -20.32 -7.20 8.26
N HIS A 9 -19.42 -6.81 9.17
CA HIS A 9 -18.85 -5.47 9.18
C HIS A 9 -17.64 -5.40 8.25
N ASP A 10 -17.60 -4.40 7.37
CA ASP A 10 -16.45 -4.07 6.54
C ASP A 10 -15.91 -2.70 6.96
N PHE A 11 -14.66 -2.68 7.43
CA PHE A 11 -13.96 -1.45 7.81
C PHE A 11 -13.46 -0.63 6.60
N GLN A 12 -13.48 -1.22 5.40
CA GLN A 12 -12.91 -0.69 4.18
C GLN A 12 -13.88 -0.89 2.99
N PRO A 13 -15.13 -0.39 3.05
CA PRO A 13 -16.17 -0.74 2.07
C PRO A 13 -15.90 -0.19 0.66
N ALA A 14 -15.15 0.91 0.54
CA ALA A 14 -14.84 1.53 -0.74
C ALA A 14 -13.44 1.14 -1.23
N ILE A 15 -13.29 0.90 -2.53
CA ILE A 15 -12.00 0.62 -3.19
C ILE A 15 -10.95 1.69 -2.86
N LYS A 16 -11.34 2.97 -2.85
CA LYS A 16 -10.45 4.08 -2.49
C LYS A 16 -9.85 3.93 -1.09
N ASN A 17 -10.63 3.43 -0.13
CA ASN A 17 -10.17 3.23 1.24
C ASN A 17 -9.15 2.09 1.26
N ARG A 18 -9.41 1.00 0.54
CA ARG A 18 -8.51 -0.17 0.45
C ARG A 18 -7.15 0.21 -0.14
N ILE A 19 -7.15 0.99 -1.23
CA ILE A 19 -5.92 1.50 -1.86
C ILE A 19 -5.17 2.43 -0.90
N HIS A 20 -5.87 3.36 -0.24
CA HIS A 20 -5.27 4.24 0.75
C HIS A 20 -4.67 3.46 1.92
N PHE A 21 -5.36 2.44 2.43
CA PHE A 21 -4.88 1.59 3.52
C PHE A 21 -3.63 0.81 3.13
N TRP A 22 -3.62 0.22 1.93
CA TRP A 22 -2.43 -0.45 1.39
C TRP A 22 -1.23 0.52 1.33
N TYR A 23 -1.44 1.72 0.80
CA TYR A 23 -0.40 2.75 0.69
C TYR A 23 0.10 3.14 2.08
N TYR A 24 -0.82 3.51 2.97
CA TYR A 24 -0.50 3.94 4.32
C TYR A 24 0.25 2.86 5.10
N HIS A 25 -0.22 1.60 5.04
CA HIS A 25 0.43 0.49 5.72
C HIS A 25 1.87 0.28 5.23
N LYS A 26 2.10 0.29 3.91
CA LYS A 26 3.43 0.02 3.34
C LYS A 26 4.41 1.18 3.43
N PHE A 27 3.94 2.41 3.26
CA PHE A 27 4.81 3.56 3.01
C PHE A 27 4.74 4.66 4.08
N ALA A 28 3.79 4.62 5.01
CA ALA A 28 3.73 5.58 6.12
C ALA A 28 3.88 4.88 7.48
N ARG A 29 3.07 3.85 7.75
CA ARG A 29 3.04 3.16 9.03
C ARG A 29 4.29 2.33 9.30
N ILE A 30 4.66 1.41 8.38
CA ILE A 30 5.84 0.57 8.55
C ILE A 30 7.12 1.41 8.70
N PRO A 31 7.38 2.44 7.87
CA PRO A 31 8.52 3.33 8.09
C PRO A 31 8.51 4.02 9.44
N LYS A 32 7.34 4.49 9.90
CA LYS A 32 7.19 5.13 11.22
C LYS A 32 7.44 4.19 12.40
N GLU A 33 6.98 2.94 12.31
CA GLU A 33 7.05 1.98 13.42
C GLU A 33 8.40 1.24 13.47
N PHE A 34 9.01 0.96 12.32
CA PHE A 34 10.14 0.04 12.21
C PHE A 34 11.35 0.61 11.47
N ASN A 35 11.32 1.88 11.03
CA ASN A 35 12.40 2.51 10.25
C ASN A 35 12.82 1.70 9.01
N LEU A 36 11.87 1.00 8.40
CA LEU A 36 12.09 0.20 7.18
C LEU A 36 10.98 0.45 6.17
N THR A 37 11.24 0.20 4.89
CA THR A 37 10.17 0.28 3.89
C THR A 37 9.37 -1.00 3.83
N GLY A 38 8.04 -0.90 3.65
CA GLY A 38 7.19 -2.06 3.39
C GLY A 38 7.30 -2.60 1.94
N CYS A 39 8.22 -2.06 1.14
CA CYS A 39 8.47 -2.47 -0.24
C CYS A 39 9.53 -3.57 -0.28
N VAL A 40 9.24 -4.65 -1.00
CA VAL A 40 10.16 -5.80 -1.17
C VAL A 40 10.58 -6.00 -2.63
N GLY A 41 10.39 -5.00 -3.50
CA GLY A 41 10.75 -5.09 -4.92
C GLY A 41 9.89 -6.02 -5.77
N CYS A 42 8.71 -6.43 -5.30
CA CYS A 42 7.87 -7.41 -6.01
C CYS A 42 7.14 -6.88 -7.28
N LYS A 43 7.26 -5.57 -7.59
CA LYS A 43 6.65 -4.88 -8.76
C LYS A 43 5.14 -5.01 -9.01
N ARG A 44 4.39 -5.72 -8.15
CA ARG A 44 2.93 -5.89 -8.27
C ARG A 44 2.16 -4.57 -8.35
N CYS A 45 2.61 -3.54 -7.64
CA CYS A 45 1.94 -2.24 -7.66
C CYS A 45 2.15 -1.47 -8.98
N HIS A 46 3.30 -1.63 -9.63
CA HIS A 46 3.56 -1.04 -10.95
C HIS A 46 2.70 -1.70 -12.03
N LEU A 47 2.61 -3.04 -12.03
CA LEU A 47 1.86 -3.81 -13.02
C LEU A 47 0.36 -3.46 -13.10
N VAL A 48 -0.23 -3.01 -11.99
CA VAL A 48 -1.66 -2.68 -11.91
C VAL A 48 -1.94 -1.19 -11.92
N CYS A 49 -0.90 -0.34 -11.99
CA CYS A 49 -1.08 1.09 -11.86
C CYS A 49 -1.65 1.67 -13.18
N PRO A 50 -2.84 2.29 -13.16
CA PRO A 50 -3.41 2.91 -14.37
C PRO A 50 -2.66 4.15 -14.83
N ALA A 51 -1.83 4.74 -13.96
CA ALA A 51 -1.02 5.92 -14.24
C ALA A 51 0.45 5.60 -14.54
N ASP A 52 0.79 4.31 -14.71
CA ASP A 52 2.14 3.83 -15.02
C ASP A 52 3.23 4.28 -14.02
N ILE A 53 2.86 4.36 -12.73
CA ILE A 53 3.77 4.77 -11.67
C ILE A 53 4.64 3.59 -11.26
N ASP A 54 5.96 3.74 -11.36
CA ASP A 54 6.93 2.82 -10.78
C ASP A 54 7.29 3.26 -9.35
N ILE A 55 6.57 2.71 -8.38
CA ILE A 55 6.75 3.04 -6.96
C ILE A 55 8.15 2.67 -6.46
N GLN A 56 8.81 1.67 -7.04
CA GLN A 56 10.17 1.31 -6.64
C GLN A 56 11.12 2.48 -6.97
N LYS A 57 11.04 3.02 -8.18
CA LYS A 57 11.84 4.20 -8.58
C LYS A 57 11.54 5.42 -7.73
N VAL A 58 10.27 5.65 -7.39
CA VAL A 58 9.87 6.76 -6.51
C VAL A 58 10.51 6.61 -5.12
N LEU A 59 10.50 5.40 -4.55
CA LEU A 59 11.15 5.15 -3.26
C LEU A 59 12.66 5.38 -3.33
N GLU A 60 13.33 4.88 -4.37
CA GLU A 60 14.77 5.11 -4.58
C GLU A 60 15.12 6.60 -4.68
N ALA A 61 14.23 7.41 -5.27
CA ALA A 61 14.41 8.86 -5.36
C ALA A 61 14.18 9.58 -4.03
N VAL A 62 13.23 9.13 -3.21
CA VAL A 62 12.86 9.77 -1.93
C VAL A 62 13.78 9.34 -0.78
N MET A 63 14.36 8.14 -0.86
CA MET A 63 15.26 7.60 0.15
C MET A 63 16.74 7.96 -0.06
N LYS A 64 17.06 8.69 -1.13
CA LYS A 64 18.37 9.34 -1.29
C LYS A 64 18.51 10.53 -0.37
#